data_AF-A0ABD5TTT7-F1
#
_entry.id   AF-A0ABD5TTT7-F1
#
_cell.length_a   1.000
_cell.length_b   1.000
_cell.length_c   1.000
_cell.angle_alpha   90.00
_cell.angle_beta   90.00
_cell.angle_gamma   90.00
#
_symmetry.space_group_name_H-M   'P 1'
#
loop_
_entity.id
_entity.type
_entity.pdbx_description
1 polymer ?
#
loop_
_entity_poly.entity_id
_entity_poly.type
_entity_poly.pdbx_seq_one_letter_code
_entity_poly.pdbx_strand_id
1 'polypeptide(L)' 'MPRYAATTDAAINGVVGLVLLSVGSAVAPLIFTSFDPWMSALPAFLVWCVFAYYAMNQFAHGIYTVVEEATEATNRHSTK' A
#
# COMPACT_ATOMS: atom_id res chain seq x y z
N MET A 1 -23.01 -10.57 -9.41
CA MET A 1 -22.86 -9.32 -8.61
C MET A 1 -21.38 -9.16 -8.22
N PRO A 2 -20.48 -8.74 -9.13
CA PRO A 2 -19.02 -8.71 -8.84
C PRO A 2 -18.49 -7.35 -8.36
N ARG A 3 -19.14 -6.24 -8.73
CA ARG A 3 -18.65 -4.86 -8.52
C ARG A 3 -18.38 -4.47 -7.06
N TYR A 4 -19.10 -5.09 -6.13
CA TYR A 4 -18.88 -4.88 -4.69
C TYR A 4 -17.64 -5.60 -4.18
N ALA A 5 -17.24 -6.74 -4.77
CA ALA A 5 -16.09 -7.52 -4.33
C ALA A 5 -14.77 -6.81 -4.68
N ALA A 6 -14.58 -6.39 -5.95
CA ALA A 6 -13.32 -5.77 -6.36
C ALA A 6 -13.08 -4.40 -5.69
N THR A 7 -14.15 -3.60 -5.54
CA THR A 7 -14.07 -2.32 -4.82
C THR A 7 -13.72 -2.55 -3.34
N THR A 8 -14.26 -3.61 -2.73
CA THR A 8 -13.95 -3.99 -1.35
C THR A 8 -12.50 -4.46 -1.21
N ASP A 9 -12.01 -5.30 -2.11
CA ASP A 9 -10.61 -5.78 -2.11
C ASP A 9 -9.62 -4.63 -2.30
N ALA A 10 -9.93 -3.70 -3.20
CA ALA A 10 -9.11 -2.50 -3.40
C ALA A 10 -9.09 -1.60 -2.16
N ALA A 11 -10.23 -1.43 -1.49
CA ALA A 11 -10.31 -0.67 -0.24
C ALA A 11 -9.50 -1.36 0.87
N ILE A 12 -9.58 -2.69 1.00
CA ILE A 12 -8.79 -3.46 1.96
C ILE A 12 -7.29 -3.28 1.70
N ASN A 13 -6.85 -3.43 0.45
CA ASN A 13 -5.44 -3.25 0.09
C ASN A 13 -4.97 -1.80 0.35
N GLY A 14 -5.82 -0.80 0.11
CA GLY A 14 -5.55 0.59 0.46
C GLY A 14 -5.38 0.80 1.97
N VAL A 15 -6.26 0.22 2.79
CA VAL A 15 -6.17 0.30 4.26
C VAL A 15 -4.92 -0.43 4.76
N VAL A 16 -4.61 -1.60 4.23
CA VAL A 16 -3.39 -2.36 4.59
C VAL A 16 -2.13 -1.56 4.22
N GLY A 17 -2.11 -0.91 3.06
CA GLY A 17 -1.01 -0.02 2.66
C GLY A 17 -0.83 1.15 3.63
N LEU A 18 -1.92 1.81 4.02
CA LEU A 18 -1.87 2.91 5.02
C LEU A 18 -1.37 2.43 6.38
N VAL A 19 -1.80 1.26 6.83
CA VAL A 19 -1.35 0.67 8.09
C VAL A 19 0.15 0.38 8.03
N LEU A 20 0.64 -0.24 6.96
CA LEU A 20 2.08 -0.54 6.79
C LEU A 20 2.93 0.73 6.79
N LEU A 21 2.47 1.80 6.13
CA LEU A 21 3.16 3.09 6.13
C LEU A 21 3.18 3.73 7.53
N SER A 22 2.06 3.65 8.24
CA SER A 22 1.93 4.17 9.61
C SER A 22 2.84 3.43 10.59
N VAL A 23 2.88 2.09 10.50
CA VAL A 23 3.78 1.24 11.29
C VAL A 23 5.23 1.56 10.96
N GLY A 24 5.60 1.63 9.68
CA GLY A 24 6.97 2.00 9.28
C GLY A 24 7.41 3.35 9.84
N SER A 25 6.51 4.34 9.83
CA SER A 25 6.77 5.69 10.35
C SER A 25 6.90 5.74 11.88
N ALA A 26 6.20 4.86 12.60
CA ALA A 26 6.29 4.78 14.06
C ALA A 26 7.47 3.91 14.54
N VAL A 27 7.75 2.80 13.86
CA VAL A 27 8.74 1.81 14.26
C VAL A 27 10.16 2.25 13.92
N ALA A 28 10.38 2.88 12.76
CA ALA A 28 11.70 3.36 12.34
C ALA A 28 12.35 4.28 13.39
N PRO A 29 11.69 5.32 13.94
CA PRO A 29 12.30 6.12 14.99
C PRO A 29 12.46 5.35 16.31
N LEU A 30 11.50 4.51 16.71
CA LEU A 30 11.51 3.77 17.99
C LEU A 30 12.66 2.77 18.13
N ILE A 31 13.06 2.10 17.05
CA ILE A 31 14.19 1.15 17.08
C ILE A 31 15.52 1.88 17.32
N PHE A 32 15.59 3.14 16.89
CA PHE A 32 16.84 3.89 16.78
C PHE A 32 16.96 5.06 17.76
N THR A 33 15.99 5.26 18.67
CA THR A 33 16.02 6.33 19.68
C THR A 33 17.21 6.24 20.64
N SER A 34 17.78 5.06 20.82
CA SER A 34 18.91 4.82 21.75
C SER A 34 20.28 5.03 21.10
N PHE A 35 20.34 5.38 19.81
CA PHE A 35 21.58 5.56 19.06
C PHE A 35 21.84 7.03 18.75
N ASP A 36 23.10 7.35 18.43
CA ASP A 36 23.45 8.68 17.92
C ASP A 36 22.59 9.03 16.69
N PRO A 37 21.92 10.20 16.67
CA PRO A 37 20.97 10.56 15.62
C PRO A 37 21.57 10.54 14.21
N TRP A 38 22.87 10.84 14.08
CA TRP A 38 23.51 10.87 12.77
C TRP A 38 23.81 9.48 12.24
N MET A 39 24.20 8.56 13.13
CA MET A 39 24.45 7.17 12.76
C MET A 39 23.15 6.37 12.55
N SER A 40 22.07 6.79 13.20
CA SER A 40 20.80 6.05 13.23
C SER A 40 19.78 6.51 12.18
N ALA A 41 19.98 7.71 11.60
CA ALA A 41 19.14 8.23 10.52
C ALA A 41 19.15 7.36 9.26
N LEU A 42 20.32 6.90 8.81
CA LEU A 42 20.43 6.10 7.58
C LEU A 42 19.77 4.71 7.74
N PRO A 43 20.03 3.93 8.81
CA PRO A 43 19.32 2.68 9.07
C PRO A 43 17.82 2.87 9.26
N ALA A 44 17.39 3.91 10.00
CA ALA A 44 15.96 4.20 10.20
C ALA A 44 15.26 4.51 8.87
N PHE A 45 15.90 5.28 7.99
CA PHE A 45 15.39 5.56 6.65
C PHE A 45 15.28 4.29 5.80
N LEU A 46 16.28 3.41 5.84
CA LEU A 46 16.24 2.13 5.12
C LEU A 46 15.09 1.24 5.60
N VAL A 47 14.90 1.13 6.92
CA VAL A 47 13.77 0.39 7.49
C VAL A 47 12.45 0.99 7.03
N TRP A 48 12.30 2.32 7.10
CA TRP A 48 11.11 3.01 6.62
C TRP A 48 10.84 2.75 5.12
N CYS A 49 11.88 2.78 4.29
CA CYS A 49 11.79 2.49 2.86
C CYS A 49 11.27 1.07 2.57
N VAL A 50 11.63 0.08 3.39
CA VAL A 50 11.10 -1.29 3.25
C VAL A 50 9.59 -1.30 3.50
N PHE A 51 9.12 -0.66 4.58
CA PHE A 51 7.68 -0.54 4.86
C PHE A 51 6.95 0.24 3.77
N ALA A 52 7.53 1.35 3.29
CA ALA A 52 6.98 2.14 2.21
C ALA A 52 6.87 1.32 0.91
N TYR A 53 7.88 0.52 0.57
CA TYR A 53 7.84 -0.37 -0.60
C TYR A 53 6.67 -1.37 -0.52
N TYR A 54 6.50 -2.06 0.60
CA TYR A 54 5.38 -2.99 0.77
C TYR A 54 4.03 -2.28 0.78
N ALA A 55 3.92 -1.11 1.40
CA ALA A 55 2.71 -0.29 1.36
C ALA A 55 2.33 0.10 -0.09
N MET A 56 3.31 0.56 -0.88
CA MET A 56 3.10 0.92 -2.28
C MET A 56 2.69 -0.27 -3.15
N ASN A 57 3.23 -1.46 -2.89
CA ASN A 57 2.78 -2.68 -3.58
C ASN A 57 1.31 -3.00 -3.26
N GLN A 58 0.84 -2.81 -2.02
CA GLN A 58 -0.56 -3.01 -1.67
C GLN A 58 -1.46 -1.98 -2.37
N PHE A 59 -1.06 -0.71 -2.41
CA PHE A 59 -1.79 0.30 -3.19
C PHE A 59 -1.85 -0.05 -4.68
N ALA A 60 -0.75 -0.51 -5.26
CA ALA A 60 -0.70 -0.90 -6.67
C ALA A 60 -1.63 -2.09 -6.97
N HIS A 61 -1.66 -3.11 -6.10
CA HIS A 61 -2.60 -4.22 -6.23
C HIS A 61 -4.05 -3.75 -6.18
N GLY A 62 -4.41 -2.92 -5.20
CA GLY A 62 -5.76 -2.37 -5.10
C GLY A 62 -6.19 -1.59 -6.34
N ILE A 63 -5.30 -0.74 -6.88
CA ILE A 63 -5.58 0.03 -8.10
C ILE A 63 -5.76 -0.91 -9.31
N TYR A 64 -4.88 -1.91 -9.46
CA TYR A 64 -4.95 -2.85 -10.56
C TYR A 64 -6.29 -3.59 -10.59
N THR A 65 -6.77 -4.08 -9.45
CA THR A 65 -8.04 -4.80 -9.35
C THR A 65 -9.24 -3.93 -9.76
N VAL A 66 -9.24 -2.64 -9.40
CA VAL A 66 -10.31 -1.70 -9.82
C VAL A 66 -10.27 -1.43 -11.32
N VAL A 67 -9.06 -1.24 -11.88
CA VAL A 67 -8.89 -0.93 -13.30
C VAL A 67 -9.24 -2.13 -14.17
N GLU A 68 -8.85 -3.34 -13.77
CA GLU A 68 -9.20 -4.58 -14.46
C GLU A 68 -10.73 -4.75 -14.54
N GLU A 69 -11.42 -4.60 -13.41
CA GLU A 69 -12.88 -4.72 -13.39
C GLU A 69 -13.59 -3.63 -14.22
N ALA A 70 -13.10 -2.38 -14.15
CA ALA A 70 -13.64 -1.28 -14.96
C ALA A 70 -13.46 -1.52 -16.47
N THR A 71 -12.33 -2.12 -16.86
CA THR A 71 -12.04 -2.48 -18.24
C THR A 71 -12.98 -3.58 -18.73
N GLU A 72 -13.20 -4.63 -17.93
CA GLU A 72 -14.15 -5.69 -18.25
C GLU A 72 -15.60 -5.20 -18.35
N ALA A 73 -16.00 -4.26 -17.48
CA ALA A 73 -17.34 -3.67 -17.51
C ALA A 73 -17.57 -2.85 -18.79
N THR A 74 -16.55 -2.13 -19.24
CA THR A 74 -16.59 -1.34 -20.48
C THR A 74 -16.72 -2.23 -21.72
N ASN A 75 -15.94 -3.32 -21.80
CA ASN A 75 -16.00 -4.26 -22.92
C ASN A 75 -17.35 -5.00 -23.03
N ARG A 76 -18.00 -5.28 -21.90
CA ARG A 76 -19.37 -5.85 -21.87
C ARG A 76 -20.44 -4.88 -22.37
N HIS A 77 -20.19 -3.57 -22.29
CA HIS A 77 -21.13 -2.54 -22.71
C HIS A 77 -20.99 -2.18 -24.19
N SER A 78 -19.81 -2.42 -24.79
CA SER A 78 -19.50 -2.15 -26.21
C SER A 78 -19.99 -3.25 -27.17
N THR A 79 -20.30 -4.44 -26.66
CA THR A 79 -20.73 -5.62 -27.43
C THR A 79 -22.25 -5.78 -27.54
N LYS A 80 -23.02 -4.77 -27.12
CA LYS A 80 -24.48 -4.69 -27.27
C LYS A 80 -24.85 -3.51 -28.15
#